data_AF-A0A1S6U5Z6-F1
#
_entry.id   AF-A0A1S6U5Z6-F1
#
_cell.length_a   1.000
_cell.length_b   1.000
_cell.length_c   1.000
_cell.angle_alpha   90.00
_cell.angle_beta   90.00
_cell.angle_gamma   90.00
#
_symmetry.space_group_name_H-M   'P 1'
#
loop_
_entity.id
_entity.type
_entity.pdbx_description
1 polymer ?
#
loop_
_entity_poly.entity_id
_entity_poly.type
_entity_poly.pdbx_seq_one_letter_code
_entity_poly.pdbx_strand_id
1 'polypeptide(L)'
;MPLGKEQEDFTKDLNKLLTYLHNNNYNVRCGELFRTQEQQEIYYQRKLTKTKNSYHTKKLAIDLFIFKNDTWLKTKEQLQPIGDYWESLNNINKWGGNYNSFIDCVHFERRAK
;
A
#
# COMPACT_ATOMS: atom_id res chain seq x y z
N MET A 1 17.04 -7.98 7.86
CA MET A 1 16.52 -9.27 7.36
C MET A 1 16.76 -9.30 5.84
N PRO A 2 17.01 -10.44 5.18
CA PRO A 2 17.18 -10.44 3.72
C PRO A 2 15.93 -9.92 3.01
N LEU A 3 16.10 -9.22 1.88
CA LEU A 3 14.97 -8.62 1.13
C LEU A 3 13.88 -9.64 0.79
N GLY A 4 14.24 -10.85 0.36
CA GLY A 4 13.27 -11.90 0.04
C GLY A 4 12.38 -12.26 1.24
N LYS A 5 12.93 -12.27 2.44
CA LYS A 5 12.17 -12.57 3.65
C LYS A 5 11.19 -11.44 4.01
N GLU A 6 11.59 -10.18 3.81
CA GLU A 6 10.70 -9.04 3.97
C GLU A 6 9.55 -9.05 2.95
N GLN A 7 9.81 -9.50 1.71
CA GLN A 7 8.79 -9.68 0.67
C GLN A 7 7.80 -10.79 1.02
N GLU A 8 8.27 -11.90 1.56
CA GLU A 8 7.40 -12.98 2.07
C GLU A 8 6.50 -12.48 3.21
N ASP A 9 7.08 -11.76 4.18
CA ASP A 9 6.32 -11.28 5.34
C ASP A 9 5.36 -10.15 4.95
N PHE A 10 5.74 -9.25 4.03
CA PHE A 10 4.81 -8.31 3.40
C PHE A 10 3.63 -9.02 2.73
N THR A 11 3.90 -10.11 1.99
CA THR A 11 2.85 -10.87 1.30
C THR A 11 1.89 -11.55 2.29
N LYS A 12 2.39 -12.05 3.43
CA LYS A 12 1.54 -12.60 4.50
C LYS A 12 0.63 -11.55 5.12
N ASP A 13 1.16 -10.35 5.38
CA ASP A 13 0.35 -9.26 5.91
C ASP A 13 -0.66 -8.76 4.87
N LEU A 14 -0.28 -8.68 3.59
CA LEU A 14 -1.19 -8.37 2.50
C LEU A 14 -2.34 -9.39 2.43
N ASN A 15 -2.05 -10.68 2.58
CA ASN A 15 -3.10 -11.72 2.63
C ASN A 15 -4.09 -11.49 3.78
N LYS A 16 -3.61 -11.10 4.96
CA LYS A 16 -4.48 -10.75 6.10
C LYS A 16 -5.35 -9.52 5.78
N LEU A 17 -4.77 -8.49 5.17
CA LEU A 17 -5.50 -7.29 4.73
C LEU A 17 -6.59 -7.63 3.71
N LEU A 18 -6.29 -8.40 2.67
CA LEU A 18 -7.27 -8.81 1.67
C LEU A 18 -8.39 -9.65 2.30
N THR A 19 -8.03 -10.58 3.20
CA THR A 19 -9.02 -11.37 3.96
C THR A 19 -9.92 -10.48 4.81
N TYR A 20 -9.34 -9.50 5.52
CA TYR A 20 -10.10 -8.52 6.30
C TYR A 20 -11.08 -7.72 5.41
N LEU A 21 -10.64 -7.27 4.24
CA LEU A 21 -11.51 -6.54 3.30
C LEU A 21 -12.70 -7.40 2.85
N HIS A 22 -12.46 -8.63 2.44
CA HIS A 22 -13.53 -9.55 2.02
C HIS A 22 -14.51 -9.85 3.16
N ASN A 23 -14.00 -10.12 4.37
CA ASN A 23 -14.84 -10.41 5.54
C ASN A 23 -15.70 -9.23 5.99
N ASN A 24 -15.33 -8.00 5.59
CA ASN A 24 -16.06 -6.78 5.92
C ASN A 24 -16.86 -6.21 4.74
N ASN A 25 -17.17 -7.03 3.74
CA ASN A 25 -17.97 -6.69 2.56
C ASN A 25 -17.36 -5.55 1.71
N TYR A 26 -16.03 -5.46 1.68
CA TYR A 26 -15.33 -4.62 0.72
C TYR A 26 -14.96 -5.42 -0.53
N ASN A 27 -15.11 -4.79 -1.69
CA ASN A 27 -14.49 -5.25 -2.93
C ASN A 27 -13.14 -4.55 -3.09
N VAL A 28 -12.14 -5.25 -3.63
CA VAL A 28 -10.78 -4.71 -3.79
C VAL A 28 -10.25 -5.01 -5.18
N ARG A 29 -9.55 -4.05 -5.77
CA ARG A 29 -8.82 -4.20 -7.04
C ARG A 29 -7.35 -3.85 -6.79
N CYS A 30 -6.46 -4.72 -7.23
CA CYS A 30 -5.02 -4.49 -7.09
C CYS A 30 -4.54 -3.55 -8.20
N GLY A 31 -3.76 -2.55 -7.81
CA GLY A 31 -2.97 -1.71 -8.69
C GLY A 31 -1.54 -2.23 -8.81
N GLU A 32 -0.57 -1.35 -8.58
CA GLU A 32 0.83 -1.65 -8.79
C GLU A 32 1.47 -2.27 -7.54
N LEU A 33 1.94 -3.52 -7.66
CA LEU A 33 2.76 -4.18 -6.63
C LEU A 33 4.26 -3.98 -6.90
N PHE A 34 4.67 -4.20 -8.14
CA PHE A 34 6.07 -4.06 -8.57
C PHE A 34 6.18 -2.94 -9.59
N ARG A 35 7.06 -2.00 -9.30
CA ARG A 35 7.42 -0.90 -10.19
C ARG A 35 8.89 -1.04 -10.58
N THR A 36 9.21 -0.98 -11.87
CA THR A 36 10.61 -1.02 -12.32
C THR A 36 11.34 0.27 -11.96
N GLN A 37 12.68 0.23 -11.95
CA GLN A 37 13.49 1.42 -11.72
C GLN A 37 13.23 2.50 -12.79
N GLU A 38 13.03 2.08 -14.04
CA GLU A 38 12.72 2.96 -15.17
C GLU A 38 11.36 3.65 -14.99
N GLN A 39 10.33 2.90 -14.58
CA GLN A 39 9.01 3.46 -14.27
C GLN A 39 9.10 4.48 -13.12
N GLN A 40 9.85 4.17 -12.06
CA GLN A 40 10.03 5.08 -10.93
C GLN A 40 10.77 6.37 -11.35
N GLU A 41 11.76 6.29 -12.24
CA GLU A 41 12.44 7.48 -12.78
C GLU A 41 11.47 8.34 -13.60
N ILE A 42 10.65 7.73 -14.46
CA ILE A 42 9.60 8.45 -15.21
C ILE A 42 8.62 9.13 -14.25
N TYR A 43 8.17 8.43 -13.19
CA TYR A 43 7.23 8.99 -12.22
C TYR A 43 7.84 10.16 -11.46
N TYR A 44 9.13 10.07 -11.11
CA TYR A 44 9.85 11.14 -10.45
C TYR A 44 9.98 12.37 -11.35
N GLN A 45 10.39 12.19 -12.61
CA GLN A 45 10.49 13.27 -13.59
C GLN A 45 9.14 13.95 -13.86
N ARG A 46 8.05 13.18 -13.86
CA ARG A 46 6.67 13.67 -14.02
C ARG A 46 6.06 14.24 -12.74
N LYS A 47 6.80 14.29 -11.63
CA LYS A 47 6.34 14.75 -10.30
C LYS A 47 5.14 13.97 -9.77
N LEU A 48 4.96 12.72 -10.20
CA LEU A 48 3.95 11.78 -9.68
C LEU A 48 4.39 11.13 -8.36
N THR A 49 5.67 11.25 -8.02
CA THR A 49 6.26 10.80 -6.75
C THR A 49 7.31 11.80 -6.31
N LYS A 50 7.55 11.88 -5.00
CA LYS A 50 8.58 12.77 -4.40
C LYS A 50 9.92 12.08 -4.15
N THR A 51 10.03 10.78 -4.40
CA THR A 51 11.22 9.98 -4.10
C THR A 51 11.64 9.14 -5.29
N LYS A 52 12.93 8.90 -5.47
CA LYS A 52 13.43 7.86 -6.38
C LYS A 52 13.49 6.48 -5.72
N ASN A 53 13.47 6.45 -4.39
CA ASN A 53 13.54 5.24 -3.57
C ASN A 53 12.13 4.86 -3.11
N SER A 54 11.41 4.11 -3.94
CA SER A 54 10.06 3.62 -3.63
C SER A 54 10.09 2.17 -3.16
N TYR A 55 9.18 1.78 -2.25
CA TYR A 55 9.04 0.40 -1.83
C TYR A 55 8.40 -0.52 -2.90
N HIS A 56 7.73 0.03 -3.92
CA HIS A 56 7.28 -0.77 -5.06
C HIS A 56 8.45 -1.37 -5.85
N THR A 57 9.60 -0.69 -5.93
CA THR A 57 10.79 -1.25 -6.61
C THR A 57 11.39 -2.44 -5.84
N LYS A 58 11.02 -2.59 -4.57
CA LYS A 58 11.39 -3.69 -3.69
C LYS A 58 10.29 -4.74 -3.52
N LYS A 59 9.12 -4.60 -4.16
CA LYS A 59 7.92 -5.44 -3.93
C LYS A 59 7.47 -5.45 -2.45
N LEU A 60 7.64 -4.31 -1.78
CA LEU A 60 7.26 -4.08 -0.39
C LEU A 60 6.15 -3.03 -0.26
N ALA A 61 5.48 -2.71 -1.37
CA ALA A 61 4.32 -1.85 -1.39
C ALA A 61 3.32 -2.30 -2.45
N ILE A 62 2.06 -1.98 -2.24
CA ILE A 62 0.98 -2.23 -3.19
C ILE A 62 -0.03 -1.08 -3.15
N ASP A 63 -0.55 -0.74 -4.32
CA ASP A 63 -1.70 0.15 -4.43
C ASP A 63 -3.00 -0.66 -4.46
N LEU A 64 -3.94 -0.38 -3.55
CA LEU A 64 -5.24 -1.04 -3.46
C LEU A 64 -6.38 -0.04 -3.67
N PHE A 65 -7.28 -0.37 -4.59
CA PHE A 65 -8.50 0.36 -4.84
C PHE A 65 -9.66 -0.36 -4.16
N ILE A 66 -10.25 0.26 -3.14
CA ILE A 66 -11.21 -0.39 -2.23
C ILE A 66 -12.60 0.20 -2.42
N PHE A 67 -13.59 -0.68 -2.51
CA PHE A 67 -14.98 -0.35 -2.83
C PHE A 67 -15.91 -0.89 -1.75
N LYS A 68 -16.98 -0.14 -1.44
CA LYS A 68 -18.08 -0.60 -0.60
C LYS A 68 -19.38 -0.35 -1.35
N ASN A 69 -20.19 -1.41 -1.55
CA ASN A 69 -21.40 -1.35 -2.37
C ASN A 69 -21.13 -0.71 -3.75
N ASP A 70 -20.10 -1.21 -4.44
CA ASP A 70 -19.60 -0.73 -5.74
C ASP A 70 -19.16 0.74 -5.82
N THR A 71 -19.12 1.45 -4.69
CA THR A 71 -18.61 2.82 -4.58
C THR A 71 -17.14 2.80 -4.20
N TRP A 72 -16.28 3.43 -5.01
CA TRP A 72 -14.85 3.57 -4.70
C TRP A 72 -14.65 4.53 -3.53
N LEU A 73 -14.02 4.03 -2.45
CA LEU A 73 -13.60 4.82 -1.30
C LEU A 73 -12.32 5.58 -1.63
N LYS A 74 -12.33 6.90 -1.44
CA LYS A 74 -11.24 7.79 -1.86
C LYS A 74 -10.69 8.63 -0.74
N THR A 75 -11.49 8.96 0.26
CA THR A 75 -11.06 9.86 1.32
C THR A 75 -10.32 9.12 2.42
N LYS A 76 -9.48 9.85 3.15
CA LYS A 76 -8.75 9.31 4.30
C LYS A 76 -9.73 8.74 5.32
N GLU A 77 -10.81 9.45 5.61
CA GLU A 77 -11.80 9.09 6.63
C GLU A 77 -12.50 7.77 6.29
N GLN A 78 -12.83 7.55 5.01
CA GLN A 78 -13.44 6.31 4.54
C GLN A 78 -12.52 5.10 4.68
N LEU A 79 -11.21 5.33 4.51
CA LEU A 79 -10.18 4.28 4.45
C LEU A 79 -9.43 4.12 5.78
N GLN A 80 -9.59 5.03 6.73
CA GLN A 80 -8.87 5.04 8.01
C GLN A 80 -8.97 3.69 8.74
N PRO A 81 -10.15 3.05 8.90
CA PRO A 81 -10.22 1.77 9.60
C PRO A 81 -9.43 0.65 8.92
N ILE A 82 -9.26 0.72 7.59
CA ILE A 82 -8.49 -0.24 6.81
C ILE A 82 -6.98 0.04 6.96
N GLY A 83 -6.61 1.33 6.92
CA GLY A 83 -5.25 1.77 7.19
C GLY A 83 -4.78 1.39 8.60
N ASP A 84 -5.62 1.62 9.61
CA ASP A 84 -5.35 1.26 11.00
C ASP A 84 -5.19 -0.25 11.16
N TYR A 85 -6.03 -1.05 10.50
CA TYR A 85 -5.88 -2.50 10.47
C TYR A 85 -4.53 -2.90 9.87
N TRP A 86 -4.16 -2.36 8.71
CA TRP A 86 -2.87 -2.62 8.06
C TRP A 86 -1.67 -2.31 8.98
N GLU A 87 -1.68 -1.13 9.62
CA GLU A 87 -0.62 -0.69 10.53
C GLU A 87 -0.61 -1.49 11.84
N SER A 88 -1.73 -2.10 12.24
CA SER A 88 -1.80 -3.00 13.40
C SER A 88 -1.15 -4.37 13.17
N LEU A 89 -1.06 -4.83 11.90
CA LEU A 89 -0.49 -6.14 11.58
C LEU A 89 1.01 -6.21 11.89
N ASN A 90 1.71 -5.09 11.74
CA ASN A 90 3.14 -4.98 11.99
C ASN A 90 3.55 -3.51 12.18
N ASN A 91 4.42 -3.23 13.15
CA ASN A 91 4.86 -1.88 13.46
C ASN A 91 5.58 -1.16 12.31
N ILE A 92 6.19 -1.90 11.38
CA ILE A 92 6.85 -1.33 10.19
C ILE A 92 5.93 -1.26 8.95
N ASN A 93 4.70 -1.75 9.04
CA ASN A 93 3.69 -1.50 8.02
C ASN A 93 3.21 -0.05 8.16
N LYS A 94 3.02 0.61 7.02
CA LYS A 94 2.53 1.98 6.91
C LYS A 94 1.50 2.10 5.81
N TRP A 95 0.47 2.88 6.09
CA TRP A 95 -0.54 3.25 5.10
C TRP A 95 -0.32 4.70 4.65
N GLY A 96 -0.35 4.94 3.34
CA GLY A 96 -0.09 6.25 2.75
C GLY A 96 -1.09 7.34 3.15
N GLY A 97 -2.31 6.95 3.59
CA GLY A 97 -3.29 7.87 4.14
C GLY A 97 -2.87 8.53 5.48
N ASN A 98 -1.93 7.91 6.20
CA ASN A 98 -1.38 8.42 7.46
C ASN A 98 -0.07 9.21 7.29
N TYR A 99 0.36 9.50 6.05
CA TYR A 99 1.56 10.31 5.82
C TYR A 99 1.34 11.78 6.23
N ASN A 100 2.37 12.38 6.82
CA ASN A 100 2.36 13.80 7.22
C ASN A 100 2.30 14.76 6.03
N SER A 101 2.71 14.31 4.85
CA SER A 101 2.65 15.09 3.60
C SER A 101 2.45 14.15 2.43
N PHE A 102 1.80 14.60 1.35
CA PHE A 102 1.51 13.79 0.17
C PHE A 102 0.69 12.53 0.54
N ILE A 103 -0.52 12.78 1.05
CA ILE A 103 -1.47 11.73 1.44
C ILE A 103 -1.77 10.85 0.23
N ASP A 104 -1.53 9.54 0.40
CA ASP A 104 -1.69 8.55 -0.65
C ASP A 104 -2.57 7.39 -0.14
N CYS A 105 -3.89 7.56 -0.25
CA CYS A 105 -4.85 6.66 0.39
C CYS A 105 -4.87 5.24 -0.22
N VAL A 106 -4.41 5.05 -1.45
CA VAL A 106 -4.38 3.72 -2.08
C VAL A 106 -3.16 2.92 -1.68
N HIS A 107 -2.15 3.55 -1.08
CA HIS A 107 -0.82 2.98 -0.93
C HIS A 107 -0.63 2.27 0.42
N PHE A 108 -0.18 1.02 0.38
CA PHE A 108 0.13 0.19 1.55
C PHE A 108 1.55 -0.36 1.43
N GLU A 109 2.41 -0.06 2.40
CA GLU A 109 3.83 -0.44 2.34
C GLU A 109 4.37 -1.05 3.63
N ARG A 110 5.48 -1.77 3.50
CA ARG A 110 6.32 -2.27 4.59
C ARG A 110 7.69 -1.59 4.54
N ARG A 111 8.00 -0.83 5.59
CA ARG A 111 9.26 -0.05 5.70
C ARG A 111 10.44 -0.87 6.21
N ALA A 112 10.76 -1.95 5.51
CA ALA A 112 11.95 -2.74 5.83
C ALA A 112 13.24 -1.95 5.54
N LYS A 113 14.19 -2.00 6.46
CA LYS A 113 15.51 -1.36 6.34
C LYS A 113 16.46 -2.18 5.48
#